data_AF-H1Q4Q1-F1
#
_entry.id   AF-H1Q4Q1-F1
#
_cell.length_a   1.000
_cell.length_b   1.000
_cell.length_c   1.000
_cell.angle_alpha   90.00
_cell.angle_beta   90.00
_cell.angle_gamma   90.00
#
_symmetry.space_group_name_H-M   'P 1'
#
loop_
_entity.id
_entity.type
_entity.pdbx_description
1 polymer ?
#
loop_
_entity_poly.entity_id
_entity_poly.type
_entity_poly.pdbx_seq_one_letter_code
_entity_poly.pdbx_strand_id
1 'polypeptide(L)'
;MKLDFRIYLALITTIMSLTASAQGTFFLSYSNNCSVEKPNALITLQKPDGSISTLVDELKGVYQQDSLPCEHGKYSLLTVIRTKYCGNDSLRRSFTVNEKEFVDCRVTLEHNVKDRYASQCNDSIFECDIEITKLHEKEDGVNIRFIKYNDDRDADVPGPLFIIKNNTRDTLCGEWLPGYFWGAVARIDKGKRLFYKVGYLCSSWVDSPPLYPDSIKYSWIGSLGNILRPGRYRYRVRYYKKGNKTDENKSETKEQADFRWFARLDELYSIYCDFEVKEVK
;
A
#
# COMPACT_ATOMS: atom_id res chain seq x y z
N MET A 1 -47.92 -24.57 4.91
CA MET A 1 -47.33 -23.24 4.60
C MET A 1 -46.17 -23.46 3.63
N LYS A 2 -46.40 -23.33 2.32
CA LYS A 2 -45.32 -23.45 1.31
C LYS A 2 -44.62 -22.11 1.25
N LEU A 3 -43.51 -21.95 1.97
CA LEU A 3 -42.63 -20.80 1.79
C LEU A 3 -42.15 -20.86 0.33
N ASP A 4 -42.48 -19.83 -0.44
CA ASP A 4 -42.27 -19.80 -1.88
C ASP A 4 -40.76 -19.95 -2.17
N PHE A 5 -40.36 -20.97 -2.95
CA PHE A 5 -38.95 -21.25 -3.27
C PHE A 5 -38.23 -20.03 -3.86
N ARG A 6 -38.99 -19.14 -4.52
CA ARG A 6 -38.52 -17.86 -5.05
C ARG A 6 -38.15 -16.86 -3.96
N ILE A 7 -38.87 -16.83 -2.84
CA ILE A 7 -38.55 -16.01 -1.67
C ILE A 7 -37.28 -16.53 -1.02
N TYR A 8 -37.12 -17.85 -0.90
CA TYR A 8 -35.91 -18.47 -0.36
C TYR A 8 -34.67 -18.19 -1.22
N LEU A 9 -34.80 -18.30 -2.55
CA LEU A 9 -33.72 -18.00 -3.48
C LEU A 9 -33.36 -16.49 -3.49
N ALA A 10 -34.36 -15.61 -3.41
CA ALA A 10 -34.16 -14.17 -3.30
C ALA A 10 -33.50 -13.78 -1.96
N LEU A 11 -33.84 -14.47 -0.86
CA LEU A 11 -33.20 -14.25 0.44
C LEU A 11 -31.73 -14.68 0.39
N ILE A 12 -31.44 -15.85 -0.17
CA ILE A 12 -30.05 -16.35 -0.34
C ILE A 12 -29.23 -15.40 -1.21
N THR A 13 -29.77 -14.95 -2.35
CA THR A 13 -29.04 -14.02 -3.21
C THR A 13 -28.83 -12.66 -2.55
N THR A 14 -29.81 -12.16 -1.80
CA THR A 14 -29.68 -10.90 -1.04
C THR A 14 -28.65 -11.03 0.09
N ILE A 15 -28.66 -12.13 0.84
CA ILE A 15 -27.68 -12.41 1.89
C ILE A 15 -26.28 -12.56 1.28
N MET A 16 -26.12 -13.31 0.18
CA MET A 16 -24.84 -13.46 -0.53
C MET A 16 -24.34 -12.13 -1.12
N SER A 17 -25.25 -11.25 -1.55
CA SER A 17 -24.89 -9.91 -2.04
C SER A 17 -24.46 -8.98 -0.90
N LEU A 18 -25.15 -9.07 0.25
CA LEU A 18 -24.81 -8.30 1.46
C LEU A 18 -23.48 -8.76 2.05
N THR A 19 -23.20 -10.07 2.11
CA THR A 19 -21.92 -10.60 2.56
C THR A 19 -20.77 -10.25 1.61
N ALA A 20 -21.01 -10.25 0.30
CA ALA A 20 -20.03 -9.75 -0.68
C ALA A 20 -19.74 -8.25 -0.52
N SER A 21 -20.72 -7.45 -0.05
CA SER A 21 -20.54 -6.01 0.19
C SER A 21 -19.84 -5.66 1.51
N ALA A 22 -19.64 -6.63 2.40
CA ALA A 22 -18.97 -6.48 3.70
C ALA A 22 -17.56 -7.08 3.73
N GLN A 23 -17.18 -7.84 2.71
CA GLN A 23 -15.85 -8.44 2.60
C GLN A 23 -14.81 -7.39 2.23
N GLY A 24 -13.68 -7.43 2.93
CA GLY A 24 -12.48 -6.71 2.52
C GLY A 24 -11.87 -7.32 1.26
N THR A 25 -10.80 -6.72 0.75
CA THR A 25 -10.06 -7.26 -0.38
C THR A 25 -8.59 -7.43 -0.04
N PHE A 26 -8.02 -8.59 -0.35
CA PHE A 26 -6.62 -8.92 -0.18
C PHE A 26 -5.89 -9.00 -1.52
N PHE A 27 -4.73 -8.37 -1.61
CA PHE A 27 -3.80 -8.45 -2.72
C PHE A 27 -2.46 -8.96 -2.24
N LEU A 28 -1.79 -9.77 -3.06
CA LEU A 28 -0.41 -10.17 -2.85
C LEU A 28 0.41 -9.89 -4.11
N SER A 29 1.54 -9.23 -3.94
CA SER A 29 2.62 -9.23 -4.93
C SER A 29 3.88 -9.83 -4.32
N TYR A 30 4.56 -10.67 -5.09
CA TYR A 30 5.87 -11.19 -4.77
C TYR A 30 6.85 -10.84 -5.89
N SER A 31 8.05 -10.39 -5.53
CA SER A 31 9.13 -10.15 -6.49
C SER A 31 10.44 -10.70 -5.99
N ASN A 32 11.06 -11.54 -6.81
CA ASN A 32 12.43 -11.99 -6.63
C ASN A 32 13.36 -11.16 -7.52
N ASN A 33 14.17 -10.31 -6.89
CA ASN A 33 15.16 -9.46 -7.54
C ASN A 33 16.59 -10.00 -7.37
N CYS A 34 16.77 -11.20 -6.81
CA CYS A 34 18.08 -11.81 -6.69
C CYS A 34 18.63 -12.18 -8.08
N SER A 35 19.82 -11.66 -8.40
CA SER A 35 20.54 -11.97 -9.63
C SER A 35 21.43 -13.21 -9.50
N VAL A 36 21.87 -13.52 -8.27
CA VAL A 36 22.85 -14.58 -7.98
C VAL A 36 22.21 -15.97 -7.97
N GLU A 37 20.99 -16.07 -7.47
CA GLU A 37 20.16 -17.28 -7.50
C GLU A 37 18.70 -16.87 -7.69
N LYS A 38 17.86 -17.80 -8.15
CA LYS A 38 16.41 -17.69 -8.02
C LYS A 38 15.90 -18.60 -6.90
N PRO A 39 15.91 -18.13 -5.63
CA PRO A 39 15.31 -18.85 -4.52
C PRO A 39 13.87 -19.26 -4.78
N ASN A 40 13.47 -20.40 -4.21
CA ASN A 40 12.06 -20.80 -4.19
C ASN A 40 11.37 -20.10 -3.04
N ALA A 41 10.28 -19.39 -3.33
CA ALA A 41 9.38 -18.87 -2.31
C ALA A 41 8.14 -19.75 -2.13
N LEU A 42 7.76 -19.98 -0.87
CA LEU A 42 6.44 -20.49 -0.49
C LEU A 42 5.78 -19.42 0.39
N ILE A 43 4.61 -18.94 -0.03
CA ILE A 43 3.81 -17.98 0.73
C ILE A 43 2.46 -18.60 1.00
N THR A 44 2.12 -18.72 2.28
CA THR A 44 0.83 -19.24 2.74
C THR A 44 0.13 -18.21 3.60
N LEU A 45 -1.19 -18.18 3.50
CA LEU A 45 -2.06 -17.33 4.29
C LEU A 45 -3.00 -18.21 5.10
N GLN A 46 -2.87 -18.13 6.43
CA GLN A 46 -3.84 -18.68 7.35
C GLN A 46 -4.96 -17.67 7.58
N LYS A 47 -6.20 -18.10 7.36
CA LYS A 47 -7.43 -17.30 7.51
C LYS A 47 -7.96 -17.35 8.95
N PRO A 48 -8.93 -16.49 9.31
CA PRO A 48 -9.52 -16.46 10.65
C PRO A 48 -10.17 -17.78 11.07
N ASP A 49 -10.77 -18.52 10.12
CA ASP A 49 -11.31 -19.86 10.34
C ASP A 49 -10.24 -20.96 10.59
N GLY A 50 -8.97 -20.60 10.51
CA GLY A 50 -7.82 -21.49 10.67
C GLY A 50 -7.39 -22.21 9.40
N SER A 51 -8.14 -22.12 8.30
CA SER A 51 -7.79 -22.71 7.01
C SER A 51 -6.54 -22.04 6.42
N ILE A 52 -5.76 -22.80 5.68
CA ILE A 52 -4.50 -22.34 5.06
C ILE A 52 -4.66 -22.35 3.55
N SER A 53 -4.36 -21.23 2.91
CA SER A 53 -4.30 -21.10 1.45
C SER A 53 -2.85 -20.89 1.02
N THR A 54 -2.39 -21.69 0.06
CA THR A 54 -1.10 -21.45 -0.61
C THR A 54 -1.29 -20.40 -1.68
N LEU A 55 -0.61 -19.26 -1.53
CA LEU A 55 -0.69 -18.12 -2.46
C LEU A 55 0.42 -18.18 -3.51
N VAL A 56 1.62 -18.56 -3.07
CA VAL A 56 2.79 -18.76 -3.94
C VAL A 56 3.40 -20.09 -3.59
N ASP A 57 3.69 -20.92 -4.58
CA ASP A 57 4.37 -22.20 -4.41
C ASP A 57 5.54 -22.32 -5.39
N GLU A 58 6.72 -22.62 -4.86
CA GLU A 58 8.00 -22.79 -5.56
C GLU A 58 8.31 -21.74 -6.64
N LEU A 59 7.87 -20.50 -6.45
CA LEU A 59 8.04 -19.46 -7.46
C LEU A 59 9.44 -18.85 -7.40
N LYS A 60 10.03 -18.66 -8.57
CA LYS A 60 11.40 -18.16 -8.81
C LYS A 60 11.45 -16.76 -9.43
N GLY A 61 10.31 -16.08 -9.56
CA GLY A 61 10.17 -14.85 -10.35
C GLY A 61 9.23 -13.82 -9.72
N VAL A 62 8.46 -13.14 -10.56
CA VAL A 62 7.46 -12.16 -10.11
C VAL A 62 6.09 -12.82 -10.12
N TYR A 63 5.30 -12.53 -9.10
CA TYR A 63 3.92 -12.98 -8.98
C TYR A 63 3.03 -11.86 -8.48
N GLN A 64 1.82 -11.80 -9.02
CA GLN A 64 0.79 -10.89 -8.57
C GLN A 64 -0.53 -11.66 -8.54
N GLN A 65 -1.08 -11.78 -7.33
CA GLN A 65 -2.41 -12.34 -7.09
C GLN A 65 -3.44 -11.27 -7.44
N ASP A 66 -4.46 -11.67 -8.20
CA ASP A 66 -5.68 -10.87 -8.32
C ASP A 66 -6.39 -10.75 -6.96
N SER A 67 -7.33 -9.81 -6.85
CA SER A 67 -8.07 -9.58 -5.61
C SER A 67 -8.72 -10.86 -5.07
N LEU A 68 -8.44 -11.19 -3.81
CA LEU A 68 -9.15 -12.21 -3.06
C LEU A 68 -10.08 -11.54 -2.04
N PRO A 69 -11.30 -12.03 -1.83
CA PRO A 69 -12.12 -11.56 -0.72
C PRO A 69 -11.46 -11.94 0.62
N CYS A 70 -11.50 -11.03 1.58
CA CYS A 70 -11.13 -11.31 2.97
C CYS A 70 -12.28 -10.99 3.92
N GLU A 71 -12.35 -11.76 5.00
CA GLU A 71 -13.34 -11.65 6.06
C GLU A 71 -12.74 -10.94 7.27
N HIS A 72 -13.60 -10.46 8.16
CA HIS A 72 -13.14 -9.88 9.41
C HIS A 72 -12.45 -10.93 10.27
N GLY A 73 -11.25 -10.61 10.77
CA GLY A 73 -10.56 -11.45 11.74
C GLY A 73 -9.04 -11.41 11.61
N LYS A 74 -8.40 -12.31 12.35
CA LYS A 74 -6.94 -12.42 12.43
C LYS A 74 -6.40 -13.37 11.36
N TYR A 75 -5.46 -12.87 10.56
CA TYR A 75 -4.73 -13.60 9.54
C TYR A 75 -3.29 -13.84 9.98
N SER A 76 -2.65 -14.85 9.39
CA SER A 76 -1.22 -15.10 9.52
C SER A 76 -0.59 -15.41 8.17
N LEU A 77 0.31 -14.56 7.70
CA LEU A 77 1.11 -14.76 6.50
C LEU A 77 2.42 -15.45 6.90
N LEU A 78 2.67 -16.64 6.35
CA LEU A 78 3.96 -17.31 6.47
C LEU A 78 4.68 -17.25 5.13
N THR A 79 5.86 -16.64 5.13
CA THR A 79 6.77 -16.61 3.99
C THR A 79 7.96 -17.51 4.30
N VAL A 80 8.25 -18.43 3.41
CA VAL A 80 9.41 -19.32 3.47
C VAL A 80 10.25 -19.09 2.22
N ILE A 81 11.53 -18.78 2.40
CA ILE A 81 12.49 -18.67 1.31
C ILE A 81 13.45 -19.85 1.40
N ARG A 82 13.63 -20.54 0.28
CA ARG A 82 14.54 -21.68 0.14
C ARG A 82 15.61 -21.33 -0.87
N THR A 83 16.86 -21.28 -0.41
CA THR A 83 18.04 -21.04 -1.24
C THR A 83 18.93 -22.28 -1.20
N LYS A 84 19.82 -22.41 -2.19
CA LYS A 84 20.84 -23.48 -2.15
C LYS A 84 22.01 -23.15 -1.23
N TYR A 85 22.24 -21.87 -0.93
CA TYR A 85 23.42 -21.40 -0.20
C TYR A 85 23.23 -21.37 1.31
N CYS A 86 22.10 -20.84 1.77
CA CYS A 86 21.80 -20.66 3.20
C CYS A 86 20.64 -21.53 3.69
N GLY A 87 20.14 -22.45 2.86
CA GLY A 87 19.07 -23.36 3.21
C GLY A 87 17.71 -22.67 3.24
N ASN A 88 16.93 -22.93 4.29
CA ASN A 88 15.56 -22.44 4.41
C ASN A 88 15.45 -21.48 5.61
N ASP A 89 14.83 -20.32 5.40
CA ASP A 89 14.40 -19.44 6.48
C ASP A 89 12.94 -19.03 6.26
N SER A 90 12.28 -18.61 7.34
CA SER A 90 10.90 -18.17 7.30
C SER A 90 10.60 -17.08 8.30
N LEU A 91 9.60 -16.28 7.96
CA LEU A 91 8.99 -15.30 8.84
C LEU A 91 7.47 -15.44 8.79
N ARG A 92 6.85 -15.39 9.96
CA ARG A 92 5.39 -15.40 10.11
C ARG A 92 4.92 -14.05 10.63
N ARG A 93 4.00 -13.41 9.92
CA ARG A 93 3.39 -12.13 10.30
C ARG A 93 1.89 -12.24 10.45
N SER A 94 1.40 -11.78 11.60
CA SER A 94 -0.03 -11.77 11.88
C SER A 94 -0.58 -10.36 11.75
N PHE A 95 -1.78 -10.23 11.22
CA PHE A 95 -2.49 -8.96 11.07
C PHE A 95 -3.99 -9.19 11.22
N THR A 96 -4.73 -8.15 11.61
CA THR A 96 -6.20 -8.22 11.72
C THR A 96 -6.81 -7.36 10.63
N VAL A 97 -7.82 -7.92 9.96
CA VAL A 97 -8.63 -7.26 8.94
C VAL A 97 -9.98 -6.88 9.56
N ASN A 98 -10.37 -5.62 9.42
CA ASN A 98 -11.71 -5.14 9.75
C ASN A 98 -12.61 -5.07 8.51
N GLU A 99 -13.90 -4.80 8.72
CA GLU A 99 -14.86 -4.72 7.62
C GLU A 99 -14.44 -3.70 6.56
N LYS A 100 -14.59 -4.07 5.28
CA LYS A 100 -14.34 -3.21 4.11
C LYS A 100 -12.90 -2.68 3.98
N GLU A 101 -11.92 -3.31 4.61
CA GLU A 101 -10.51 -2.95 4.44
C GLU A 101 -9.92 -3.54 3.16
N PHE A 102 -9.01 -2.79 2.53
CA PHE A 102 -8.15 -3.31 1.47
C PHE A 102 -6.77 -3.61 2.07
N VAL A 103 -6.29 -4.84 1.91
CA VAL A 103 -4.97 -5.27 2.38
C VAL A 103 -4.07 -5.49 1.17
N ASP A 104 -3.01 -4.72 1.06
CA ASP A 104 -1.96 -4.86 0.05
C ASP A 104 -0.73 -5.48 0.70
N CYS A 105 -0.43 -6.74 0.38
CA CYS A 105 0.76 -7.44 0.83
C CYS A 105 1.81 -7.46 -0.27
N ARG A 106 3.02 -6.99 0.05
CA ARG A 106 4.18 -7.08 -0.85
C ARG A 106 5.30 -7.85 -0.18
N VAL A 107 5.81 -8.84 -0.89
CA VAL A 107 6.96 -9.63 -0.46
C VAL A 107 8.07 -9.46 -1.50
N THR A 108 9.15 -8.81 -1.10
CA THR A 108 10.31 -8.58 -1.98
C THR A 108 11.49 -9.36 -1.45
N LEU A 109 12.19 -10.04 -2.35
CA LEU A 109 13.43 -10.75 -2.03
C LEU A 109 14.57 -10.18 -2.86
N GLU A 110 15.65 -9.80 -2.20
CA GLU A 110 16.83 -9.21 -2.80
C GLU A 110 18.10 -9.87 -2.28
N HIS A 111 19.19 -9.69 -3.01
CA HIS A 111 20.52 -10.07 -2.57
C HIS A 111 21.32 -8.79 -2.39
N ASN A 112 21.66 -8.47 -1.14
CA ASN A 112 22.22 -7.19 -0.73
C ASN A 112 23.58 -7.37 -0.05
N VAL A 113 24.34 -6.27 0.09
CA VAL A 113 25.56 -6.25 0.91
C VAL A 113 25.15 -6.10 2.38
N LYS A 114 25.79 -6.87 3.26
CA LYS A 114 25.45 -6.95 4.68
C LYS A 114 25.61 -5.60 5.38
N ASP A 115 26.71 -4.90 5.11
CA ASP A 115 26.97 -3.53 5.58
C ASP A 115 27.22 -2.60 4.39
N ARG A 116 26.27 -1.68 4.14
CA ARG A 116 26.34 -0.72 3.04
C ARG A 116 27.28 0.46 3.32
N TYR A 117 27.75 0.62 4.56
CA TYR A 117 28.61 1.73 4.98
C TYR A 117 30.07 1.29 5.15
N ALA A 118 30.31 -0.01 5.31
CA ALA A 118 31.65 -0.58 5.23
C ALA A 118 32.03 -0.80 3.76
N SER A 119 32.72 0.16 3.16
CA SER A 119 33.16 0.16 1.75
C SER A 119 34.08 -1.02 1.34
N GLN A 120 34.45 -1.88 2.29
CA GLN A 120 35.27 -3.09 2.09
C GLN A 120 34.53 -4.40 2.42
N CYS A 121 33.27 -4.33 2.87
CA CYS A 121 32.48 -5.52 3.18
C CYS A 121 31.95 -6.14 1.88
N ASN A 122 32.50 -7.28 1.50
CA ASN A 122 31.99 -8.10 0.40
C ASN A 122 30.99 -9.16 0.88
N ASP A 123 30.65 -9.18 2.17
CA ASP A 123 29.69 -10.12 2.71
C ASP A 123 28.31 -9.77 2.20
N SER A 124 27.68 -10.76 1.58
CA SER A 124 26.35 -10.61 1.01
C SER A 124 25.33 -11.31 1.89
N ILE A 125 24.09 -10.83 1.84
CA ILE A 125 22.98 -11.33 2.63
C ILE A 125 21.72 -11.38 1.76
N PHE A 126 20.92 -12.43 1.93
CA PHE A 126 19.57 -12.43 1.36
C PHE A 126 18.67 -11.57 2.24
N GLU A 127 17.99 -10.61 1.63
CA GLU A 127 17.13 -9.67 2.33
C GLU A 127 15.70 -9.86 1.84
N CYS A 128 14.76 -10.13 2.76
CA CYS A 128 13.35 -10.25 2.43
C CYS A 128 12.50 -9.23 3.20
N ASP A 129 11.85 -8.36 2.44
CA ASP A 129 10.90 -7.37 2.92
C ASP A 129 9.47 -7.91 2.80
N ILE A 130 8.71 -7.87 3.89
CA ILE A 130 7.27 -8.15 3.92
C ILE A 130 6.55 -6.88 4.35
N GLU A 131 5.87 -6.21 3.43
CA GLU A 131 5.03 -5.06 3.69
C GLU A 131 3.56 -5.47 3.64
N ILE A 132 2.84 -5.21 4.73
CA ILE A 132 1.39 -5.41 4.82
C ILE A 132 0.77 -4.04 5.04
N THR A 133 0.11 -3.49 4.02
CA THR A 133 -0.57 -2.20 4.12
C THR A 133 -2.08 -2.40 4.20
N LYS A 134 -2.68 -2.03 5.32
CA LYS A 134 -4.13 -1.90 5.46
C LYS A 134 -4.56 -0.51 5.02
N LEU A 135 -5.42 -0.46 4.01
CA LEU A 135 -5.94 0.74 3.41
C LEU A 135 -7.39 0.93 3.80
N HIS A 136 -7.65 2.06 4.44
CA HIS A 136 -8.98 2.49 4.86
C HIS A 136 -9.48 3.61 3.94
N GLU A 137 -10.80 3.78 3.89
CA GLU A 137 -11.39 5.02 3.39
C GLU A 137 -10.95 6.20 4.28
N LYS A 138 -10.94 7.42 3.72
CA LYS A 138 -10.60 8.62 4.48
C LYS A 138 -11.45 8.73 5.75
N GLU A 139 -10.88 9.34 6.79
CA GLU A 139 -11.69 9.71 7.94
C GLU A 139 -12.72 10.80 7.62
N ASP A 140 -13.83 10.75 8.36
CA ASP A 140 -14.79 11.82 8.41
C ASP A 140 -14.11 13.09 8.97
N GLY A 141 -14.29 14.21 8.27
CA GLY A 141 -13.63 15.48 8.60
C GLY A 141 -12.32 15.75 7.85
N VAL A 142 -11.71 14.74 7.23
CA VAL A 142 -10.58 14.96 6.30
C VAL A 142 -11.11 15.22 4.89
N ASN A 143 -10.71 16.35 4.32
CA ASN A 143 -11.17 16.82 3.02
C ASN A 143 -10.01 17.21 2.12
N ILE A 144 -10.19 17.05 0.82
CA ILE A 144 -9.23 17.47 -0.19
C ILE A 144 -9.95 18.26 -1.28
N ARG A 145 -9.27 19.26 -1.83
CA ARG A 145 -9.77 20.00 -3.00
C ARG A 145 -8.65 20.39 -3.93
N PHE A 146 -8.93 20.35 -5.23
CA PHE A 146 -8.10 20.96 -6.25
C PHE A 146 -8.14 22.49 -6.14
N ILE A 147 -7.00 23.14 -6.34
CA ILE A 147 -6.89 24.61 -6.33
C ILE A 147 -6.66 25.12 -7.74
N LYS A 148 -5.54 24.73 -8.34
CA LYS A 148 -5.09 25.19 -9.64
C LYS A 148 -4.08 24.22 -10.23
N TYR A 149 -3.85 24.37 -11.52
CA TYR A 149 -2.75 23.73 -12.21
C TYR A 149 -1.60 24.74 -12.32
N ASN A 150 -0.42 24.41 -11.81
CA ASN A 150 0.79 25.20 -12.01
C ASN A 150 1.46 24.76 -13.32
N ASP A 151 1.36 25.59 -14.35
CA ASP A 151 1.92 25.35 -15.68
C ASP A 151 3.35 25.86 -15.86
N ASP A 152 3.89 26.56 -14.86
CA ASP A 152 5.30 26.95 -14.79
C ASP A 152 6.18 25.71 -14.70
N ARG A 153 6.85 25.40 -15.81
CA ARG A 153 7.71 24.21 -15.95
C ARG A 153 9.04 24.34 -15.21
N ASP A 154 9.43 25.56 -14.88
CA ASP A 154 10.69 25.88 -14.21
C ASP A 154 10.51 25.97 -12.68
N ALA A 155 9.27 25.90 -12.19
CA ALA A 155 8.99 25.81 -10.76
C ALA A 155 9.52 24.51 -10.15
N ASP A 156 9.93 24.56 -8.87
CA ASP A 156 10.40 23.38 -8.12
C ASP A 156 9.34 22.25 -8.05
N VAL A 157 8.06 22.60 -8.19
CA VAL A 157 6.92 21.66 -8.19
C VAL A 157 5.87 22.09 -9.22
N PRO A 158 6.02 21.71 -10.51
CA PRO A 158 5.02 21.95 -11.54
C PRO A 158 3.85 20.97 -11.43
N GLY A 159 2.69 21.33 -11.97
CA GLY A 159 1.50 20.47 -12.05
C GLY A 159 0.35 20.84 -11.10
N PRO A 160 -0.60 19.93 -10.87
CA PRO A 160 -1.80 20.23 -10.10
C PRO A 160 -1.52 20.37 -8.60
N LEU A 161 -2.10 21.41 -8.01
CA LEU A 161 -1.99 21.77 -6.60
C LEU A 161 -3.32 21.53 -5.88
N PHE A 162 -3.24 20.91 -4.70
CA PHE A 162 -4.37 20.57 -3.85
C PHE A 162 -4.21 21.12 -2.43
N ILE A 163 -5.32 21.40 -1.74
CA ILE A 163 -5.34 21.61 -0.29
C ILE A 163 -5.99 20.40 0.36
N ILE A 164 -5.37 19.90 1.42
CA ILE A 164 -5.97 18.98 2.37
C ILE A 164 -6.34 19.76 3.63
N LYS A 165 -7.57 19.59 4.10
CA LYS A 165 -8.06 20.13 5.37
C LYS A 165 -8.30 18.98 6.34
N ASN A 166 -7.73 19.09 7.53
CA ASN A 166 -7.99 18.20 8.63
C ASN A 166 -8.95 18.88 9.61
N ASN A 167 -10.20 18.41 9.70
CA ASN A 167 -11.13 18.83 10.76
C ASN A 167 -11.33 17.73 11.80
N THR A 168 -10.39 16.78 11.90
CA THR A 168 -10.40 15.75 12.94
C THR A 168 -9.57 16.22 14.14
N ARG A 169 -9.62 15.45 15.22
CA ARG A 169 -8.81 15.71 16.42
C ARG A 169 -7.41 15.08 16.36
N ASP A 170 -7.15 14.28 15.32
CA ASP A 170 -5.88 13.57 15.16
C ASP A 170 -4.89 14.40 14.35
N THR A 171 -3.60 14.27 14.69
CA THR A 171 -2.53 14.75 13.80
C THR A 171 -2.31 13.75 12.69
N LEU A 172 -2.34 14.21 11.43
CA LEU A 172 -2.19 13.39 10.24
C LEU A 172 -0.79 13.56 9.65
N CYS A 173 -0.24 12.46 9.15
CA CYS A 173 1.09 12.37 8.58
C CYS A 173 1.01 11.77 7.17
N GLY A 174 1.78 12.28 6.21
CA GLY A 174 1.82 11.71 4.86
C GLY A 174 2.49 10.33 4.80
N GLU A 175 2.05 9.47 3.86
CA GLU A 175 2.56 8.08 3.66
C GLU A 175 4.09 7.99 3.63
N TRP A 176 4.73 8.89 2.87
CA TRP A 176 6.18 8.82 2.61
C TRP A 176 7.01 9.53 3.66
N LEU A 177 6.62 10.75 4.02
CA LEU A 177 7.25 11.53 5.07
C LEU A 177 6.16 12.21 5.91
N PRO A 178 6.31 12.28 7.25
CA PRO A 178 5.26 12.78 8.13
C PRO A 178 4.73 14.17 7.75
N GLY A 179 5.64 15.06 7.32
CA GLY A 179 5.31 16.41 6.90
C GLY A 179 4.75 16.54 5.49
N TYR A 180 4.83 15.52 4.65
CA TYR A 180 4.64 15.70 3.20
C TYR A 180 3.48 14.88 2.67
N PHE A 181 2.43 15.59 2.25
CA PHE A 181 1.25 15.00 1.64
C PHE A 181 1.43 14.90 0.14
N TRP A 182 2.30 13.98 -0.27
CA TRP A 182 2.50 13.64 -1.67
C TRP A 182 1.52 12.57 -2.10
N GLY A 183 0.91 12.79 -3.26
CA GLY A 183 -0.09 11.90 -3.81
C GLY A 183 0.27 11.38 -5.19
N ALA A 184 -0.60 10.51 -5.68
CA ALA A 184 -0.51 9.89 -6.98
C ALA A 184 -1.71 10.29 -7.84
N VAL A 185 -1.55 10.29 -9.16
CA VAL A 185 -2.67 10.54 -10.10
C VAL A 185 -2.92 9.40 -11.04
N ALA A 186 -4.19 9.17 -11.34
CA ALA A 186 -4.62 8.30 -12.42
C ALA A 186 -5.49 9.09 -13.40
N ARG A 187 -5.33 8.85 -14.71
CA ARG A 187 -6.26 9.37 -15.71
C ARG A 187 -7.57 8.58 -15.64
N ILE A 188 -8.70 9.29 -15.65
CA ILE A 188 -10.03 8.68 -15.65
C ILE A 188 -10.44 8.44 -17.10
N ASP A 189 -10.23 7.20 -17.57
CA ASP A 189 -10.71 6.74 -18.87
C ASP A 189 -11.88 5.75 -18.64
N LYS A 190 -13.05 6.04 -19.22
CA LYS A 190 -14.27 5.24 -19.03
C LYS A 190 -13.97 3.74 -19.28
N GLY A 191 -14.26 2.91 -18.29
CA GLY A 191 -14.14 1.45 -18.38
C GLY A 191 -12.73 0.88 -18.19
N LYS A 192 -11.71 1.69 -17.88
CA LYS A 192 -10.35 1.22 -17.60
C LYS A 192 -10.02 1.26 -16.12
N ARG A 193 -9.21 0.29 -15.67
CA ARG A 193 -8.61 0.31 -14.33
C ARG A 193 -7.72 1.54 -14.18
N LEU A 194 -7.87 2.26 -13.07
CA LEU A 194 -7.05 3.41 -12.75
C LEU A 194 -5.64 2.95 -12.35
N PHE A 195 -4.64 3.37 -13.10
CA PHE A 195 -3.22 3.20 -12.75
C PHE A 195 -2.69 4.52 -12.20
N TYR A 196 -2.32 4.51 -10.93
CA TYR A 196 -1.82 5.68 -10.24
C TYR A 196 -0.32 5.85 -10.47
N LYS A 197 0.06 6.96 -11.08
CA LYS A 197 1.45 7.41 -11.22
C LYS A 197 1.82 8.30 -10.03
N VAL A 198 2.92 7.98 -9.36
CA VAL A 198 3.55 8.82 -8.33
C VAL A 198 4.63 9.67 -9.02
N GLY A 199 4.80 10.92 -8.59
CA GLY A 199 5.94 11.74 -8.99
C GLY A 199 7.22 11.36 -8.24
N TYR A 200 8.36 11.89 -8.68
CA TYR A 200 9.58 11.77 -7.88
C TYR A 200 9.42 12.51 -6.54
N LEU A 201 9.75 11.83 -5.46
CA LEU A 201 9.77 12.43 -4.13
C LEU A 201 11.11 13.16 -3.99
N CYS A 202 11.08 14.47 -3.82
CA CYS A 202 12.30 15.23 -3.56
C CYS A 202 12.60 15.14 -2.06
N SER A 203 13.64 14.39 -1.71
CA SER A 203 14.04 14.14 -0.32
C SER A 203 14.99 15.20 0.25
N SER A 204 15.39 16.20 -0.54
CA SER A 204 16.26 17.30 -0.10
C SER A 204 15.53 18.43 0.62
N TRP A 205 14.25 18.24 0.96
CA TRP A 205 13.43 19.30 1.54
C TRP A 205 13.61 19.37 3.05
N VAL A 206 13.63 20.60 3.57
CA VAL A 206 13.69 20.90 5.01
C VAL A 206 12.50 20.22 5.71
N ASP A 207 12.67 19.76 6.94
CA ASP A 207 11.58 19.15 7.69
C ASP A 207 10.30 20.00 7.66
N SER A 208 9.16 19.34 7.48
CA SER A 208 7.85 19.98 7.44
C SER A 208 6.97 19.39 8.54
N PRO A 209 6.19 20.21 9.28
CA PRO A 209 5.35 19.68 10.36
C PRO A 209 4.22 18.81 9.80
N PRO A 210 3.70 17.82 10.54
CA PRO A 210 2.53 17.06 10.13
C PRO A 210 1.28 17.97 10.03
N LEU A 211 0.18 17.44 9.52
CA LEU A 211 -1.08 18.17 9.41
C LEU A 211 -1.85 18.07 10.74
N TYR A 212 -1.84 19.16 11.51
CA TYR A 212 -2.50 19.25 12.82
C TYR A 212 -4.03 19.30 12.72
N PRO A 213 -4.75 19.07 13.84
CA PRO A 213 -6.19 19.32 13.94
C PRO A 213 -6.60 20.72 13.47
N ASP A 214 -7.77 20.82 12.85
CA ASP A 214 -8.38 22.06 12.33
C ASP A 214 -7.47 22.92 11.43
N SER A 215 -6.52 22.28 10.75
CA SER A 215 -5.53 22.96 9.91
C SER A 215 -5.60 22.54 8.43
N ILE A 216 -4.85 23.26 7.59
CA ILE A 216 -4.74 22.98 6.16
C ILE A 216 -3.29 22.77 5.76
N LYS A 217 -3.08 21.99 4.70
CA LYS A 217 -1.78 21.85 4.07
C LYS A 217 -1.89 21.68 2.56
N TYR A 218 -0.88 22.18 1.85
CA TYR A 218 -0.76 21.95 0.41
C TYR A 218 -0.26 20.54 0.12
N SER A 219 -0.73 20.00 -0.99
CA SER A 219 -0.50 18.64 -1.43
C SER A 219 -0.29 18.64 -2.94
N TRP A 220 0.67 17.83 -3.38
CA TRP A 220 1.23 17.86 -4.73
C TRP A 220 1.44 16.44 -5.26
N ILE A 221 1.55 16.31 -6.57
CA ILE A 221 2.19 15.16 -7.19
C ILE A 221 3.69 15.51 -7.21
N GLY A 222 4.59 14.60 -6.80
CA GLY A 222 6.03 14.88 -6.63
C GLY A 222 6.72 15.64 -7.78
N SER A 223 7.91 16.18 -7.52
CA SER A 223 8.53 17.34 -8.18
C SER A 223 8.97 17.17 -9.64
N LEU A 224 9.13 15.95 -10.17
CA LEU A 224 9.65 15.76 -11.53
C LEU A 224 8.70 14.95 -12.43
N GLY A 225 8.43 15.48 -13.62
CA GLY A 225 7.82 14.73 -14.74
C GLY A 225 6.30 14.56 -14.74
N ASN A 226 5.53 15.45 -14.11
CA ASN A 226 4.06 15.33 -14.00
C ASN A 226 3.27 16.43 -14.72
N ILE A 227 3.77 16.91 -15.86
CA ILE A 227 2.92 17.66 -16.78
C ILE A 227 1.88 16.68 -17.33
N LEU A 228 0.64 16.88 -16.89
CA LEU A 228 -0.48 16.07 -17.30
C LEU A 228 -1.00 16.57 -18.64
N ARG A 229 -1.34 15.63 -19.53
CA ARG A 229 -2.06 15.97 -20.75
C ARG A 229 -3.47 16.45 -20.39
N PRO A 230 -4.15 17.19 -21.28
CA PRO A 230 -5.56 17.51 -21.09
C PRO A 230 -6.42 16.26 -20.86
N GLY A 231 -7.35 16.34 -19.91
CA GLY A 231 -8.23 15.25 -19.55
C GLY A 231 -8.68 15.27 -18.09
N ARG A 232 -9.48 14.26 -17.73
CA ARG A 232 -9.97 14.06 -16.36
C ARG A 232 -9.05 13.12 -15.59
N TYR A 233 -8.79 13.47 -14.34
CA TYR A 233 -7.85 12.78 -13.48
C TYR A 233 -8.44 12.58 -12.08
N ARG A 234 -7.99 11.51 -11.42
CA ARG A 234 -8.20 11.26 -9.99
C ARG A 234 -6.87 11.37 -9.27
N TYR A 235 -6.78 12.30 -8.35
CA TYR A 235 -5.68 12.42 -7.40
C TYR A 235 -5.99 11.59 -6.15
N ARG A 236 -4.97 10.91 -5.61
CA ARG A 236 -5.03 10.13 -4.38
C ARG A 236 -3.88 10.55 -3.47
N VAL A 237 -4.20 10.86 -2.22
CA VAL A 237 -3.21 11.02 -1.15
C VAL A 237 -3.44 9.94 -0.12
N ARG A 238 -2.35 9.36 0.38
CA ARG A 238 -2.37 8.44 1.51
C ARG A 238 -1.74 9.10 2.73
N TYR A 239 -2.32 8.85 3.88
CA TYR A 239 -1.88 9.40 5.15
C TYR A 239 -2.14 8.43 6.30
N TYR A 240 -1.51 8.65 7.44
CA TYR A 240 -1.74 7.91 8.67
C TYR A 240 -1.91 8.88 9.85
N LYS A 241 -2.51 8.40 10.93
CA LYS A 241 -2.56 9.15 12.19
C LYS A 241 -1.23 9.04 12.91
N LYS A 242 -0.69 10.13 13.45
CA LYS A 242 0.63 10.14 14.09
C LYS A 242 0.79 9.04 15.16
N GLY A 243 -0.26 8.75 15.94
CA GLY A 243 -0.26 7.67 16.94
C GLY A 243 -0.21 6.25 16.36
N ASN A 244 -0.57 6.06 15.09
CA ASN A 244 -0.57 4.74 14.46
C ASN A 244 0.83 4.27 14.03
N LYS A 245 1.88 5.11 14.00
CA LYS A 245 3.21 4.66 13.53
C LYS A 245 4.14 4.18 14.65
N THR A 246 3.80 4.45 15.91
CA THR A 246 4.71 4.26 17.07
C THR A 246 4.58 2.93 17.79
N ASP A 247 3.73 2.00 17.33
CA ASP A 247 3.67 0.67 17.95
C ASP A 247 4.86 -0.18 17.50
N GLU A 248 5.72 -0.58 18.43
CA GLU A 248 6.86 -1.50 18.24
C GLU A 248 6.42 -2.84 17.58
N ASN A 249 5.13 -3.19 17.66
CA ASN A 249 4.56 -4.34 16.99
C ASN A 249 4.36 -4.18 15.47
N LYS A 250 4.55 -2.98 14.92
CA LYS A 250 4.34 -2.69 13.48
C LYS A 250 5.57 -2.96 12.62
N SER A 251 6.75 -3.12 13.21
CA SER A 251 7.94 -3.53 12.47
C SER A 251 8.71 -4.59 13.26
N GLU A 252 9.15 -5.65 12.60
CA GLU A 252 10.16 -6.56 13.20
C GLU A 252 11.24 -6.85 12.17
N THR A 253 12.46 -6.84 12.67
CA THR A 253 13.68 -7.14 11.93
C THR A 253 14.25 -8.40 12.55
N LYS A 254 14.52 -9.41 11.72
CA LYS A 254 15.17 -10.65 12.13
C LYS A 254 16.38 -10.86 11.23
N GLU A 255 17.56 -10.79 11.80
CA GLU A 255 18.82 -11.03 11.07
C GLU A 255 19.49 -12.31 11.60
N GLN A 256 19.92 -13.14 10.66
CA GLN A 256 20.75 -14.31 10.84
C GLN A 256 22.04 -14.13 10.02
N ALA A 257 22.93 -15.14 10.02
CA ALA A 257 24.21 -15.05 9.33
C ALA A 257 24.08 -14.63 7.85
N ASP A 258 23.18 -15.29 7.12
CA ASP A 258 23.02 -15.17 5.66
C ASP A 258 21.63 -14.67 5.23
N PHE A 259 20.76 -14.33 6.19
CA PHE A 259 19.40 -13.92 5.92
C PHE A 259 18.97 -12.76 6.81
N ARG A 260 18.35 -11.75 6.21
CA ARG A 260 17.74 -10.62 6.90
C ARG A 260 16.29 -10.51 6.49
N TRP A 261 15.42 -10.37 7.48
CA TRP A 261 14.01 -10.11 7.31
C TRP A 261 13.68 -8.73 7.82
N PHE A 262 12.93 -7.98 7.04
CA PHE A 262 12.17 -6.85 7.50
C PHE A 262 10.70 -7.16 7.26
N ALA A 263 9.86 -6.95 8.26
CA ALA A 263 8.44 -6.79 7.95
C ALA A 263 7.83 -5.60 8.65
N ARG A 264 6.86 -5.01 7.95
CA ARG A 264 6.12 -3.84 8.39
C ARG A 264 4.61 -4.04 8.19
N LEU A 265 3.85 -3.53 9.14
CA LEU A 265 2.40 -3.43 9.10
C LEU A 265 2.01 -1.96 9.13
N ASP A 266 1.58 -1.45 7.99
CA ASP A 266 1.18 -0.05 7.82
C ASP A 266 -0.35 0.07 7.79
N GLU A 267 -0.87 1.11 8.42
CA GLU A 267 -2.29 1.48 8.41
C GLU A 267 -2.43 2.87 7.81
N LEU A 268 -2.98 2.93 6.60
CA LEU A 268 -3.09 4.15 5.82
C LEU A 268 -4.53 4.42 5.43
N TYR A 269 -4.89 5.69 5.38
CA TYR A 269 -6.16 6.20 4.90
C TYR A 269 -5.95 6.78 3.51
N SER A 270 -6.89 6.54 2.59
CA SER A 270 -6.84 7.11 1.24
C SER A 270 -7.90 8.19 1.06
N ILE A 271 -7.48 9.36 0.60
CA ILE A 271 -8.37 10.46 0.20
C ILE A 271 -8.19 10.78 -1.28
N TYR A 272 -9.29 11.07 -1.97
CA TYR A 272 -9.32 11.24 -3.42
C TYR A 272 -9.91 12.60 -3.82
N CYS A 273 -9.40 13.16 -4.92
CA CYS A 273 -9.94 14.36 -5.57
C CYS A 273 -9.97 14.15 -7.09
N ASP A 274 -11.16 14.24 -7.69
CA ASP A 274 -11.26 14.30 -9.15
C ASP A 274 -11.05 15.74 -9.63
N PHE A 275 -10.32 15.91 -10.73
CA PHE A 275 -10.04 17.22 -11.34
C PHE A 275 -9.88 17.10 -12.86
N GLU A 276 -9.83 18.24 -13.54
CA GLU A 276 -9.69 18.31 -15.00
C GLU A 276 -8.53 19.23 -15.37
N VAL A 277 -7.70 18.75 -16.30
CA VAL A 277 -6.64 19.52 -16.94
C VAL A 277 -7.18 19.97 -18.30
N LYS A 278 -7.25 21.27 -18.51
CA LYS A 278 -7.75 21.86 -19.77
C LYS A 278 -6.61 21.96 -20.79
N GLU A 279 -6.97 21.98 -22.07
CA GLU A 279 -6.04 22.42 -23.11
C GLU A 279 -5.64 23.87 -22.86
N VAL A 280 -4.33 24.11 -22.82
CA VAL A 280 -3.80 25.47 -22.90
C VAL A 280 -3.98 25.89 -24.35
N LYS A 281 -4.86 26.86 -24.59
CA LYS A 281 -5.06 27.46 -25.91
C LYS A 281 -3.88 28.37 -26.27
#